data_AF-A0A7W8EIK7-F1
#
_entry.id   AF-A0A7W8EIK7-F1
#
_cell.length_a   1.000
_cell.length_b   1.000
_cell.length_c   1.000
_cell.angle_alpha   90.00
_cell.angle_beta   90.00
_cell.angle_gamma   90.00
#
_symmetry.space_group_name_H-M   'P 1'
#
loop_
_entity.id
_entity.type
_entity.pdbx_description
1 polymer ?
#
loop_
_entity_poly.entity_id
_entity_poly.type
_entity_poly.pdbx_seq_one_letter_code
_entity_poly.pdbx_strand_id
1 'polypeptide(L)'
;MTKQFTSVWTREPRSPRSSPGLSREQIVHAALELLDSEGTEGLSMRKLGAKLDAGATSIYWYVANKDELMELAYDEIWADMEVADPDQISWRYSAATFGKGMRQAILRHPWAARLIGRLPAIGPNALHATDLLRKAFTQAGFRGLEIDYAASTLTAYVFGMTIPEAVWNEYINERQPDMDGMRQAVVAAVAGYPEMQARVEEMHAHDPQEIRAMSFDFGLYTVLDGLEARLVT
;
A
#
# COMPACT_ATOMS: atom_id res chain seq x y z
N MET A 1 -15.14 -22.70 -17.76
CA MET A 1 -14.16 -21.95 -18.59
C MET A 1 -13.48 -20.93 -17.70
N THR A 2 -12.19 -21.06 -17.47
CA THR A 2 -11.40 -20.09 -16.70
C THR A 2 -11.21 -18.84 -17.57
N LYS A 3 -11.56 -17.65 -17.06
CA LYS A 3 -11.26 -16.39 -17.78
C LYS A 3 -9.74 -16.24 -17.88
N GLN A 4 -9.24 -15.91 -19.07
CA GLN A 4 -7.82 -15.62 -19.28
C GLN A 4 -7.45 -14.35 -18.51
N PHE A 5 -6.36 -14.42 -17.72
CA PHE A 5 -5.79 -13.25 -17.08
C PHE A 5 -5.03 -12.41 -18.12
N THR A 6 -5.28 -11.11 -18.13
CA THR A 6 -4.59 -10.12 -18.97
C THR A 6 -4.19 -8.96 -18.09
N SER A 7 -2.96 -8.48 -18.22
CA SER A 7 -2.44 -7.33 -17.47
C SER A 7 -1.89 -6.28 -18.43
N VAL A 8 -2.03 -5.01 -18.06
CA VAL A 8 -1.51 -3.86 -18.82
C VAL A 8 0.01 -3.94 -19.03
N TRP A 9 0.73 -4.61 -18.13
CA TRP A 9 2.19 -4.74 -18.14
C TRP A 9 2.71 -5.81 -19.12
N THR A 10 1.85 -6.75 -19.52
CA THR A 10 2.24 -7.88 -20.40
C THR A 10 1.60 -7.81 -21.79
N ARG A 11 0.69 -6.85 -22.04
CA ARG A 11 0.15 -6.63 -23.38
C ARG A 11 1.12 -5.84 -24.25
N GLU A 12 1.07 -6.09 -25.56
CA GLU A 12 1.79 -5.27 -26.52
C GLU A 12 1.39 -3.79 -26.40
N PRO A 13 2.36 -2.88 -26.21
CA PRO A 13 2.10 -1.45 -26.21
C PRO A 13 1.52 -1.02 -27.57
N ARG A 14 0.41 -0.27 -27.55
CA ARG A 14 -0.07 0.39 -28.77
C ARG A 14 0.93 1.49 -29.16
N SER A 15 1.37 1.53 -30.42
CA SER A 15 2.39 2.48 -30.90
C SER A 15 2.02 3.92 -30.53
N PRO A 16 2.90 4.69 -29.87
CA PRO A 16 2.58 6.02 -29.34
C PRO A 16 1.97 6.92 -30.42
N ARG A 17 0.71 7.33 -30.23
CA ARG A 17 0.13 8.43 -31.00
C ARG A 17 0.64 9.70 -30.33
N SER A 18 1.58 10.38 -30.99
CA SER A 18 2.05 11.70 -30.57
C SER A 18 0.97 12.75 -30.87
N SER A 19 -0.16 12.67 -30.16
CA SER A 19 -1.09 13.79 -30.08
C SER A 19 -0.52 14.80 -29.07
N PRO A 20 -0.31 16.06 -29.44
CA PRO A 20 0.12 17.08 -28.49
C PRO A 20 -0.94 17.18 -27.37
N GLY A 21 -0.59 16.81 -26.13
CA GLY A 21 -1.39 17.09 -24.93
C GLY A 21 -1.86 15.90 -24.09
N LEU A 22 -1.80 14.65 -24.56
CA LEU A 22 -2.23 13.49 -23.78
C LEU A 22 -1.21 12.35 -23.84
N SER A 23 -0.84 11.85 -22.67
CA SER A 23 0.09 10.73 -22.45
C SER A 23 -0.48 9.76 -21.42
N ARG A 24 0.08 8.55 -21.34
CA ARG A 24 -0.35 7.56 -20.34
C ARG A 24 -0.06 8.09 -18.94
N GLU A 25 1.10 8.70 -18.76
CA GLU A 25 1.59 9.28 -17.52
C GLU A 25 0.62 10.36 -17.02
N GLN A 26 0.19 11.28 -17.90
CA GLN A 26 -0.82 12.30 -17.56
C GLN A 26 -2.18 11.68 -17.18
N ILE A 27 -2.60 10.64 -17.90
CA ILE A 27 -3.86 9.93 -17.60
C ILE A 27 -3.80 9.27 -16.22
N VAL A 28 -2.70 8.59 -15.91
CA VAL A 28 -2.51 7.89 -14.63
C VAL A 28 -2.42 8.90 -13.48
N HIS A 29 -1.67 9.98 -13.65
CA HIS A 29 -1.57 11.04 -12.64
C HIS A 29 -2.93 11.68 -12.33
N ALA A 30 -3.71 12.02 -13.37
CA ALA A 30 -5.06 12.56 -13.16
C ALA A 30 -6.02 11.53 -12.53
N ALA A 31 -5.81 10.23 -12.77
CA ALA A 31 -6.57 9.17 -12.11
C ALA A 31 -6.20 9.04 -10.63
N LEU A 32 -4.92 9.12 -10.27
CA LEU A 32 -4.46 9.14 -8.88
C LEU A 32 -5.08 10.29 -8.11
N GLU A 33 -5.08 11.51 -8.66
CA GLU A 33 -5.70 12.67 -8.00
C GLU A 33 -7.21 12.45 -7.73
N LEU A 34 -7.93 11.81 -8.66
CA LEU A 34 -9.35 11.46 -8.46
C LEU A 34 -9.52 10.34 -7.42
N LEU A 35 -8.63 9.35 -7.41
CA LEU A 35 -8.67 8.25 -6.44
C LEU A 35 -8.36 8.74 -5.02
N ASP A 36 -7.39 9.64 -4.86
CA ASP A 36 -7.01 10.21 -3.57
C ASP A 36 -8.08 11.13 -2.99
N SER A 37 -8.81 11.86 -3.86
CA SER A 37 -9.84 12.81 -3.42
C SER A 37 -11.24 12.21 -3.30
N GLU A 38 -11.60 11.25 -4.15
CA GLU A 38 -12.96 10.73 -4.27
C GLU A 38 -13.06 9.20 -4.15
N GLY A 39 -11.94 8.51 -3.92
CA GLY A 39 -11.88 7.05 -3.80
C GLY A 39 -12.18 6.31 -5.11
N THR A 40 -12.31 4.98 -5.01
CA THR A 40 -12.51 4.09 -6.18
C THR A 40 -13.82 4.34 -6.93
N GLU A 41 -14.86 4.78 -6.20
CA GLU A 41 -16.18 5.11 -6.73
C GLU A 41 -16.18 6.45 -7.46
N GLY A 42 -15.31 7.38 -7.05
CA GLY A 42 -15.11 8.68 -7.71
C GLY A 42 -14.49 8.56 -9.10
N LEU A 43 -13.67 7.54 -9.34
CA LEU A 43 -13.02 7.35 -10.64
C LEU A 43 -13.99 6.78 -11.69
N SER A 44 -14.25 7.57 -12.73
CA SER A 44 -14.91 7.11 -13.96
C SER A 44 -14.20 7.67 -15.20
N MET A 45 -14.25 6.95 -16.32
CA MET A 45 -13.63 7.40 -17.58
C MET A 45 -14.19 8.75 -18.06
N ARG A 46 -15.46 9.03 -17.74
CA ARG A 46 -16.11 10.33 -18.04
C ARG A 46 -15.52 11.45 -17.19
N LYS A 47 -15.40 11.26 -15.88
CA LYS A 47 -14.79 12.26 -14.97
C LYS A 47 -13.32 12.49 -15.32
N LEU A 48 -12.58 11.42 -15.62
CA LEU A 48 -11.20 11.50 -16.05
C LEU A 48 -11.05 12.28 -17.36
N GLY A 49 -11.92 12.03 -18.34
CA GLY A 49 -11.98 12.81 -19.58
C GLY A 49 -12.25 14.29 -19.34
N ALA A 50 -13.23 14.61 -18.50
CA ALA A 50 -13.53 15.99 -18.13
C ALA A 50 -12.35 16.68 -17.44
N LYS A 51 -11.63 15.98 -16.55
CA LYS A 51 -10.45 16.50 -15.85
C LYS A 51 -9.27 16.77 -16.78
N LEU A 52 -9.13 15.98 -17.85
CA LEU A 52 -8.04 16.08 -18.82
C LEU A 52 -8.39 16.90 -20.07
N ASP A 53 -9.57 17.52 -20.11
CA ASP A 53 -10.14 18.15 -21.32
C ASP A 53 -10.05 17.25 -22.56
N ALA A 54 -10.31 15.95 -22.36
CA ALA A 54 -10.17 14.91 -23.38
C ALA A 54 -11.44 14.06 -23.51
N GLY A 55 -11.79 13.70 -24.75
CA GLY A 55 -12.85 12.72 -24.98
C GLY A 55 -12.49 11.34 -24.43
N ALA A 56 -13.47 10.61 -23.89
CA ALA A 56 -13.25 9.27 -23.33
C ALA A 56 -12.58 8.30 -24.33
N THR A 57 -12.91 8.41 -25.62
CA THR A 57 -12.29 7.62 -26.70
C THR A 57 -10.77 7.86 -26.81
N SER A 58 -10.30 9.07 -26.53
CA SER A 58 -8.86 9.40 -26.51
C SER A 58 -8.16 8.68 -25.36
N ILE A 59 -8.79 8.58 -24.19
CA ILE A 59 -8.23 7.87 -23.03
C ILE A 59 -8.15 6.37 -23.31
N TYR A 60 -9.20 5.77 -23.90
CA TYR A 60 -9.24 4.34 -24.21
C TYR A 60 -8.15 3.88 -25.21
N TRP A 61 -7.51 4.83 -25.88
CA TRP A 61 -6.36 4.55 -26.73
C TRP A 61 -5.14 4.13 -25.89
N TYR A 62 -4.92 4.76 -24.73
CA TYR A 62 -3.78 4.50 -23.83
C TYR A 62 -4.04 3.35 -22.86
N VAL A 63 -5.28 3.23 -22.36
CA VAL A 63 -5.73 2.22 -21.38
C VAL A 63 -6.97 1.50 -21.90
N ALA A 64 -7.01 0.17 -21.91
CA ALA A 64 -8.09 -0.57 -22.56
C ALA A 64 -9.42 -0.48 -21.79
N ASN A 65 -9.37 -0.35 -20.47
CA ASN A 65 -10.53 -0.31 -19.58
C ASN A 65 -10.16 0.32 -18.22
N LYS A 66 -11.14 0.43 -17.32
CA LYS A 66 -10.93 0.95 -15.97
C LYS A 66 -9.98 0.07 -15.16
N ASP A 67 -10.03 -1.26 -15.32
CA ASP A 67 -9.19 -2.18 -14.55
C ASP A 67 -7.69 -2.02 -14.91
N GLU A 68 -7.35 -1.84 -16.20
CA GLU A 68 -5.99 -1.49 -16.61
C GLU A 68 -5.53 -0.15 -16.01
N LEU A 69 -6.42 0.83 -15.95
CA LEU A 69 -6.11 2.11 -15.32
C LEU A 69 -5.87 1.95 -13.81
N MET A 70 -6.63 1.07 -13.14
CA MET A 70 -6.39 0.74 -11.73
C MET A 70 -5.05 0.01 -11.54
N GLU A 71 -4.65 -0.89 -12.44
CA GLU A 71 -3.32 -1.53 -12.40
C GLU A 71 -2.18 -0.51 -12.54
N LEU A 72 -2.33 0.45 -13.47
CA LEU A 72 -1.34 1.52 -13.65
C LEU A 72 -1.26 2.43 -12.42
N ALA A 73 -2.40 2.91 -11.92
CA ALA A 73 -2.44 3.74 -10.72
C ALA A 73 -1.90 2.98 -9.49
N TYR A 74 -2.19 1.68 -9.38
CA TYR A 74 -1.69 0.86 -8.30
C TYR A 74 -0.16 0.69 -8.35
N ASP A 75 0.48 0.70 -9.52
CA ASP A 75 1.95 0.65 -9.59
C ASP A 75 2.60 1.98 -9.20
N GLU A 76 1.95 3.12 -9.46
CA GLU A 76 2.49 4.43 -9.06
C GLU A 76 2.62 4.60 -7.55
N ILE A 77 1.75 3.99 -6.74
CA ILE A 77 1.90 4.08 -5.27
C ILE A 77 3.22 3.43 -4.79
N TRP A 78 3.81 2.52 -5.58
CA TRP A 78 5.11 1.93 -5.27
C TRP A 78 6.26 2.88 -5.58
N ALA A 79 6.09 3.82 -6.52
CA ALA A 79 7.07 4.87 -6.79
C ALA A 79 7.16 5.87 -5.62
N ASP A 80 6.07 6.03 -4.89
CA ASP A 80 5.98 6.88 -3.69
C ASP A 80 6.68 6.29 -2.47
N MET A 81 7.04 5.01 -2.51
CA MET A 81 7.76 4.35 -1.42
C MET A 81 9.20 4.81 -1.38
N GLU A 82 9.65 5.24 -0.19
CA GLU A 82 11.08 5.29 0.06
C GLU A 82 11.63 3.86 0.12
N VAL A 83 12.52 3.53 -0.82
CA VAL A 83 13.24 2.26 -0.86
C VAL A 83 14.72 2.56 -0.89
N ALA A 84 15.45 1.98 0.04
CA ALA A 84 16.86 2.29 0.22
C ALA A 84 17.73 1.28 -0.56
N ASP A 85 18.82 1.77 -1.15
CA ASP A 85 19.76 0.93 -1.92
C ASP A 85 20.49 -0.05 -0.99
N PRO A 86 20.26 -1.36 -1.12
CA PRO A 86 20.87 -2.36 -0.25
C PRO A 86 22.40 -2.46 -0.41
N ASP A 87 22.99 -1.90 -1.47
CA ASP A 87 24.46 -1.86 -1.59
C ASP A 87 25.12 -0.79 -0.69
N GLN A 88 24.34 0.14 -0.15
CA GLN A 88 24.87 1.30 0.60
C GLN A 88 24.65 1.18 2.12
N ILE A 89 23.78 0.28 2.55
CA ILE A 89 23.30 0.18 3.94
C ILE A 89 23.08 -1.28 4.36
N SER A 90 22.80 -1.51 5.64
CA SER A 90 22.52 -2.87 6.13
C SER A 90 21.17 -3.40 5.62
N TRP A 91 21.08 -4.72 5.39
CA TRP A 91 19.84 -5.38 4.99
C TRP A 91 18.66 -5.03 5.92
N ARG A 92 18.95 -4.90 7.22
CA ARG A 92 17.98 -4.61 8.26
C ARG A 92 17.41 -3.19 8.10
N TYR A 93 18.26 -2.23 7.77
CA TYR A 93 17.82 -0.88 7.47
C TYR A 93 17.02 -0.84 6.15
N SER A 94 17.51 -1.49 5.09
CA SER A 94 16.76 -1.59 3.81
C SER A 94 15.36 -2.17 4.00
N ALA A 95 15.23 -3.25 4.76
CA ALA A 95 13.95 -3.90 5.05
C ALA A 95 13.03 -3.01 5.92
N ALA A 96 13.60 -2.31 6.91
CA ALA A 96 12.84 -1.36 7.73
C ALA A 96 12.33 -0.17 6.90
N THR A 97 13.18 0.42 6.05
CA THR A 97 12.80 1.50 5.14
C THR A 97 11.73 1.06 4.17
N PHE A 98 11.88 -0.13 3.56
CA PHE A 98 10.84 -0.71 2.70
C PHE A 98 9.50 -0.86 3.44
N GLY A 99 9.49 -1.43 4.66
CA GLY A 99 8.26 -1.61 5.43
C GLY A 99 7.59 -0.28 5.79
N LYS A 100 8.38 0.72 6.18
CA LYS A 100 7.90 2.08 6.49
C LYS A 100 7.37 2.80 5.26
N GLY A 101 8.10 2.76 4.14
CA GLY A 101 7.69 3.34 2.87
C GLY A 101 6.39 2.72 2.36
N MET A 102 6.26 1.40 2.46
CA MET A 102 5.04 0.68 2.10
C MET A 102 3.85 1.09 2.96
N ARG A 103 4.02 1.22 4.29
CA ARG A 103 2.98 1.74 5.17
C ARG A 103 2.57 3.16 4.78
N GLN A 104 3.54 4.04 4.55
CA GLN A 104 3.28 5.42 4.17
C GLN A 104 2.51 5.52 2.85
N ALA A 105 2.89 4.75 1.83
CA ALA A 105 2.19 4.72 0.55
C ALA A 105 0.73 4.27 0.70
N ILE A 106 0.46 3.20 1.47
CA ILE A 106 -0.91 2.72 1.71
C ILE A 106 -1.75 3.76 2.47
N LEU A 107 -1.18 4.45 3.47
CA LEU A 107 -1.89 5.48 4.23
C LEU A 107 -2.11 6.77 3.42
N ARG A 108 -1.21 7.09 2.48
CA ARG A 108 -1.37 8.21 1.53
C ARG A 108 -2.44 7.92 0.48
N HIS A 109 -2.55 6.67 0.07
CA HIS A 109 -3.50 6.20 -0.95
C HIS A 109 -4.45 5.12 -0.42
N PRO A 110 -5.39 5.44 0.51
CA PRO A 110 -6.23 4.42 1.17
C PRO A 110 -7.05 3.54 0.23
N TRP A 111 -7.42 4.06 -0.95
CA TRP A 111 -8.13 3.31 -1.99
C TRP A 111 -7.36 2.08 -2.47
N ALA A 112 -6.03 2.10 -2.40
CA ALA A 112 -5.17 0.99 -2.80
C ALA A 112 -5.35 -0.24 -1.91
N ALA A 113 -5.78 -0.06 -0.65
CA ALA A 113 -6.03 -1.16 0.28
C ALA A 113 -7.04 -2.19 -0.27
N ARG A 114 -7.98 -1.75 -1.12
CA ARG A 114 -8.99 -2.61 -1.75
C ARG A 114 -8.45 -3.43 -2.93
N LEU A 115 -7.27 -3.09 -3.44
CA LEU A 115 -6.61 -3.75 -4.59
C LEU A 115 -5.58 -4.79 -4.13
N ILE A 116 -5.05 -4.64 -2.92
CA ILE A 116 -4.11 -5.59 -2.31
C ILE A 116 -4.75 -6.99 -2.27
N GLY A 117 -4.06 -7.98 -2.84
CA GLY A 117 -4.55 -9.35 -2.96
C GLY A 117 -5.54 -9.61 -4.10
N ARG A 118 -5.98 -8.56 -4.83
CA ARG A 118 -6.79 -8.69 -6.05
C ARG A 118 -5.97 -8.50 -7.32
N LEU A 119 -5.03 -7.55 -7.30
CA LEU A 119 -4.12 -7.29 -8.41
C LEU A 119 -2.71 -7.76 -8.05
N PRO A 120 -2.03 -8.51 -8.95
CA PRO A 120 -0.63 -8.81 -8.76
C PRO A 120 0.20 -7.53 -8.93
N ALA A 121 1.13 -7.28 -8.01
CA ALA A 121 2.03 -6.13 -8.07
C ALA A 121 3.21 -6.44 -9.01
N ILE A 122 2.95 -6.38 -10.33
CA ILE A 122 3.89 -6.76 -11.39
C ILE A 122 4.27 -5.60 -12.32
N GLY A 123 3.92 -4.36 -11.95
CA GLY A 123 4.39 -3.19 -12.65
C GLY A 123 5.86 -2.86 -12.34
N PRO A 124 6.50 -1.99 -13.13
CA PRO A 124 7.92 -1.69 -13.02
C PRO A 124 8.31 -1.13 -11.64
N ASN A 125 7.48 -0.29 -11.01
CA ASN A 125 7.81 0.28 -9.71
C ASN A 125 7.74 -0.80 -8.61
N ALA A 126 6.68 -1.62 -8.62
CA ALA A 126 6.54 -2.73 -7.69
C ALA A 126 7.66 -3.77 -7.86
N LEU A 127 8.00 -4.13 -9.10
CA LEU A 127 9.09 -5.06 -9.39
C LEU A 127 10.43 -4.50 -8.91
N HIS A 128 10.71 -3.23 -9.16
CA HIS A 128 11.94 -2.58 -8.69
C HIS A 128 12.04 -2.61 -7.16
N ALA A 129 11.00 -2.13 -6.46
CA ALA A 129 10.99 -2.09 -5.00
C ALA A 129 11.15 -3.50 -4.38
N THR A 130 10.46 -4.50 -4.93
CA THR A 130 10.53 -5.86 -4.42
C THR A 130 11.82 -6.59 -4.79
N ASP A 131 12.46 -6.25 -5.91
CA ASP A 131 13.79 -6.75 -6.27
C ASP A 131 14.86 -6.23 -5.28
N LEU A 132 14.83 -4.93 -4.94
CA LEU A 132 15.72 -4.36 -3.93
C LEU A 132 15.53 -5.01 -2.56
N LEU A 133 14.29 -5.29 -2.14
CA LEU A 133 14.03 -6.01 -0.89
C LEU A 133 14.61 -7.44 -0.92
N ARG A 134 14.42 -8.17 -2.02
CA ARG A 134 14.99 -9.53 -2.17
C ARG A 134 16.51 -9.51 -2.20
N LYS A 135 17.11 -8.49 -2.83
CA LYS A 135 18.56 -8.27 -2.81
C LYS A 135 19.07 -8.04 -1.39
N ALA A 136 18.38 -7.23 -0.59
CA ALA A 136 18.71 -7.04 0.83
C ALA A 136 18.71 -8.36 1.61
N PHE A 137 17.66 -9.19 1.47
CA PHE A 137 17.61 -10.51 2.12
C PHE A 137 18.67 -11.49 1.60
N THR A 138 19.00 -11.43 0.31
CA THR A 138 20.09 -12.23 -0.27
C THR A 138 21.44 -11.86 0.35
N GLN A 139 21.70 -10.55 0.56
CA GLN A 139 22.90 -10.05 1.22
C GLN A 139 22.93 -10.39 2.72
N ALA A 140 21.76 -10.45 3.37
CA ALA A 140 21.62 -10.88 4.77
C ALA A 140 22.05 -12.33 4.98
N GLY A 141 21.95 -13.18 3.95
CA GLY A 141 22.35 -14.59 4.00
C GLY A 141 21.24 -15.57 3.65
N PHE A 142 19.99 -15.12 3.48
CA PHE A 142 18.89 -16.00 3.06
C PHE A 142 19.15 -16.62 1.68
N ARG A 143 18.63 -17.84 1.46
CA ARG A 143 18.82 -18.59 0.21
C ARG A 143 17.52 -19.26 -0.25
N GLY A 144 17.39 -19.45 -1.56
CA GLY A 144 16.24 -20.14 -2.15
C GLY A 144 14.90 -19.53 -1.72
N LEU A 145 13.96 -20.38 -1.31
CA LEU A 145 12.61 -19.96 -0.91
C LEU A 145 12.59 -19.12 0.37
N GLU A 146 13.65 -19.13 1.19
CA GLU A 146 13.69 -18.33 2.42
C GLU A 146 13.67 -16.82 2.13
N ILE A 147 14.18 -16.40 0.96
CA ILE A 147 14.12 -15.00 0.51
C ILE A 147 12.66 -14.58 0.35
N ASP A 148 11.84 -15.42 -0.28
CA ASP A 148 10.42 -15.15 -0.47
C ASP A 148 9.64 -15.27 0.85
N TYR A 149 10.02 -16.20 1.73
CA TYR A 149 9.43 -16.30 3.08
C TYR A 149 9.74 -15.06 3.94
N ALA A 150 10.95 -14.53 3.88
CA ALA A 150 11.32 -13.29 4.58
C ALA A 150 10.53 -12.09 4.04
N ALA A 151 10.48 -11.93 2.70
CA ALA A 151 9.73 -10.85 2.05
C ALA A 151 8.23 -10.92 2.31
N SER A 152 7.63 -12.12 2.22
CA SER A 152 6.21 -12.33 2.53
C SER A 152 5.88 -12.10 4.00
N THR A 153 6.77 -12.49 4.93
CA THR A 153 6.58 -12.25 6.37
C THR A 153 6.55 -10.74 6.67
N LEU A 154 7.51 -10.00 6.14
CA LEU A 154 7.56 -8.54 6.29
C LEU A 154 6.34 -7.86 5.68
N THR A 155 6.00 -8.17 4.42
CA THR A 155 4.85 -7.56 3.74
C THR A 155 3.52 -7.92 4.38
N ALA A 156 3.34 -9.16 4.85
CA ALA A 156 2.15 -9.59 5.58
C ALA A 156 1.97 -8.80 6.88
N TYR A 157 3.05 -8.56 7.62
CA TYR A 157 3.01 -7.69 8.80
C TYR A 157 2.55 -6.27 8.44
N VAL A 158 3.15 -5.67 7.40
CA VAL A 158 2.79 -4.32 6.96
C VAL A 158 1.32 -4.24 6.56
N PHE A 159 0.83 -5.20 5.77
CA PHE A 159 -0.58 -5.26 5.38
C PHE A 159 -1.51 -5.41 6.59
N GLY A 160 -1.18 -6.31 7.51
CA GLY A 160 -1.98 -6.58 8.70
C GLY A 160 -2.16 -5.37 9.61
N MET A 161 -1.13 -4.53 9.70
CA MET A 161 -1.18 -3.29 10.49
C MET A 161 -1.83 -2.13 9.73
N THR A 162 -1.54 -2.00 8.44
CA THR A 162 -1.84 -0.77 7.70
C THR A 162 -3.21 -0.78 7.05
N ILE A 163 -3.70 -1.92 6.56
CA ILE A 163 -5.01 -1.98 5.90
C ILE A 163 -6.15 -1.61 6.87
N PRO A 164 -6.24 -2.17 8.09
CA PRO A 164 -7.27 -1.77 9.04
C PRO A 164 -7.16 -0.28 9.43
N GLU A 165 -5.93 0.23 9.56
CA GLU A 165 -5.69 1.65 9.86
C GLU A 165 -6.18 2.56 8.72
N ALA A 166 -5.88 2.23 7.45
CA ALA A 166 -6.32 3.00 6.30
C ALA A 166 -7.86 3.03 6.20
N VAL A 167 -8.51 1.88 6.38
CA VAL A 167 -9.98 1.77 6.39
C VAL A 167 -10.59 2.56 7.55
N TRP A 168 -9.96 2.51 8.72
CA TRP A 168 -10.40 3.27 9.90
C TRP A 168 -10.30 4.78 9.68
N ASN A 169 -9.19 5.25 9.10
CA ASN A 169 -9.00 6.67 8.78
C ASN A 169 -10.00 7.15 7.72
N GLU A 170 -10.28 6.35 6.67
CA GLU A 170 -11.33 6.61 5.67
C GLU A 170 -12.70 6.77 6.38
N TYR A 171 -13.06 5.81 7.25
CA TYR A 171 -14.31 5.85 8.00
C TYR A 171 -14.46 7.08 8.90
N ILE A 172 -13.41 7.45 9.64
CA ILE A 172 -13.44 8.65 10.50
C ILE A 172 -13.63 9.92 9.66
N ASN A 173 -12.88 10.06 8.57
CA ASN A 173 -12.92 11.25 7.73
C ASN A 173 -14.29 11.42 7.06
N GLU A 174 -14.91 10.33 6.60
CA GLU A 174 -16.21 10.37 5.93
C GLU A 174 -17.40 10.51 6.89
N ARG A 175 -17.37 9.80 8.02
CA ARG A 175 -18.55 9.62 8.88
C ARG A 175 -18.52 10.45 10.17
N GLN A 176 -17.36 10.95 10.56
CA GLN A 176 -17.15 11.70 11.81
C GLN A 176 -17.87 11.02 12.99
N PRO A 177 -17.53 9.75 13.29
CA PRO A 177 -18.25 8.98 14.30
C PRO A 177 -18.11 9.62 15.70
N ASP A 178 -19.04 9.30 16.59
CA ASP A 178 -18.95 9.65 18.00
C ASP A 178 -17.82 8.86 18.67
N MET A 179 -16.62 9.45 18.63
CA MET A 179 -15.41 8.86 19.19
C MET A 179 -15.49 8.71 20.72
N ASP A 180 -16.15 9.64 21.40
CA ASP A 180 -16.32 9.58 22.85
C ASP A 180 -17.32 8.50 23.26
N GLY A 181 -18.43 8.38 22.54
CA GLY A 181 -19.39 7.30 22.74
C GLY A 181 -18.78 5.92 22.47
N MET A 182 -18.03 5.77 21.37
CA MET A 182 -17.33 4.52 21.07
C MET A 182 -16.32 4.17 22.17
N ARG A 183 -15.57 5.17 22.65
CA ARG A 183 -14.62 5.01 23.76
C ARG A 183 -15.32 4.54 25.04
N GLN A 184 -16.41 5.20 25.44
CA GLN A 184 -17.18 4.80 26.63
C GLN A 184 -17.73 3.37 26.49
N ALA A 185 -18.17 2.99 25.30
CA ALA A 185 -18.61 1.62 25.03
C ALA A 185 -17.47 0.61 25.20
N VAL A 186 -16.25 0.91 24.75
CA VAL A 186 -15.07 0.06 24.98
C VAL A 186 -14.76 -0.07 26.46
N VAL A 187 -14.68 1.05 27.21
CA VAL A 187 -14.42 1.05 28.65
C VAL A 187 -15.43 0.17 29.39
N ALA A 188 -16.72 0.33 29.08
CA ALA A 188 -17.78 -0.46 29.71
C ALA A 188 -17.66 -1.95 29.35
N ALA A 189 -17.33 -2.28 28.11
CA ALA A 189 -17.20 -3.66 27.65
C ALA A 189 -16.00 -4.40 28.29
N VAL A 190 -14.91 -3.70 28.58
CA VAL A 190 -13.69 -4.30 29.15
C VAL A 190 -13.68 -4.37 30.68
N ALA A 191 -14.71 -3.86 31.37
CA ALA A 191 -14.75 -3.80 32.83
C ALA A 191 -14.62 -5.16 33.55
N GLY A 192 -14.97 -6.27 32.87
CA GLY A 192 -14.78 -7.63 33.38
C GLY A 192 -13.44 -8.28 33.02
N TYR A 193 -12.54 -7.55 32.34
CA TYR A 193 -11.30 -8.05 31.77
C TYR A 193 -10.13 -7.19 32.28
N PRO A 194 -9.56 -7.50 33.46
CA PRO A 194 -8.62 -6.63 34.16
C PRO A 194 -7.43 -6.17 33.31
N GLU A 195 -6.89 -7.06 32.49
CA GLU A 195 -5.71 -6.79 31.66
C GLU A 195 -6.03 -5.83 30.50
N MET A 196 -7.26 -5.88 30.00
CA MET A 196 -7.75 -4.93 28.99
C MET A 196 -8.11 -3.59 29.63
N GLN A 197 -8.71 -3.61 30.82
CA GLN A 197 -9.09 -2.40 31.54
C GLN A 197 -7.88 -1.54 31.88
N ALA A 198 -6.84 -2.12 32.47
CA ALA A 198 -5.60 -1.41 32.80
C ALA A 198 -4.97 -0.74 31.58
N ARG A 199 -5.07 -1.39 30.42
CA ARG A 199 -4.48 -0.91 29.16
C ARG A 199 -5.29 0.18 28.49
N VAL A 200 -6.62 0.12 28.58
CA VAL A 200 -7.50 1.17 28.05
C VAL A 200 -7.20 2.52 28.73
N GLU A 201 -6.98 2.53 30.04
CA GLU A 201 -6.61 3.73 30.80
C GLU A 201 -5.25 4.31 30.38
N GLU A 202 -4.24 3.47 30.17
CA GLU A 202 -2.90 3.90 29.72
C GLU A 202 -2.90 4.42 28.27
N MET A 203 -3.62 3.76 27.37
CA MET A 203 -3.74 4.18 25.97
C MET A 203 -4.48 5.52 25.82
N HIS A 204 -5.34 5.90 26.77
CA HIS A 204 -6.05 7.18 26.75
C HIS A 204 -5.16 8.39 27.02
N ALA A 205 -3.99 8.20 27.62
CA ALA A 205 -3.06 9.29 27.92
C ALA A 205 -2.23 9.75 26.71
N HIS A 206 -2.33 9.06 25.58
CA HIS A 206 -1.46 9.23 24.41
C HIS A 206 -2.26 9.56 23.14
N ASP A 207 -1.61 10.22 22.18
CA ASP A 207 -2.20 10.45 20.86
C ASP A 207 -2.43 9.09 20.14
N PRO A 208 -3.65 8.77 19.70
CA PRO A 208 -3.93 7.55 18.95
C PRO A 208 -3.06 7.38 17.70
N GLN A 209 -2.66 8.46 17.04
CA GLN A 209 -1.77 8.39 15.86
C GLN A 209 -0.36 7.96 16.26
N GLU A 210 0.17 8.52 17.35
CA GLU A 210 1.47 8.16 17.90
C GLU A 210 1.49 6.69 18.35
N ILE A 211 0.46 6.24 19.06
CA ILE A 211 0.34 4.84 19.50
C ILE A 211 0.33 3.88 18.30
N ARG A 212 -0.36 4.21 17.20
CA ARG A 212 -0.35 3.38 15.99
C ARG A 212 1.03 3.35 15.33
N ALA A 213 1.70 4.50 15.22
CA ALA A 213 3.05 4.57 14.68
C ALA A 213 4.05 3.76 15.51
N MET A 214 4.00 3.89 16.84
CA MET A 214 4.84 3.11 17.76
C MET A 214 4.54 1.61 17.70
N SER A 215 3.26 1.23 17.63
CA SER A 215 2.85 -0.17 17.52
C SER A 215 3.34 -0.79 16.20
N PHE A 216 3.33 -0.02 15.11
CA PHE A 216 3.90 -0.44 13.84
C PHE A 216 5.43 -0.62 13.93
N ASP A 217 6.14 0.34 14.51
CA ASP A 217 7.60 0.24 14.63
C ASP A 217 8.00 -0.94 15.53
N PHE A 218 7.32 -1.13 16.65
CA PHE A 218 7.55 -2.26 17.56
C PHE A 218 7.40 -3.61 16.84
N GLY A 219 6.30 -3.82 16.13
CA GLY A 219 6.08 -5.08 15.44
C GLY A 219 7.00 -5.26 14.22
N LEU A 220 7.33 -4.17 13.51
CA LEU A 220 8.30 -4.21 12.40
C LEU A 220 9.64 -4.72 12.88
N TYR A 221 10.20 -4.12 13.95
CA TYR A 221 11.48 -4.57 14.48
C TYR A 221 11.41 -5.96 15.11
N THR A 222 10.29 -6.33 15.71
CA THR A 222 10.07 -7.71 16.19
C THR A 222 10.12 -8.73 15.05
N VAL A 223 9.51 -8.41 13.90
CA VAL A 223 9.60 -9.26 12.70
C VAL A 223 11.04 -9.35 12.20
N LEU A 224 11.75 -8.22 12.12
CA LEU A 224 13.14 -8.21 11.68
C LEU A 224 14.07 -8.98 12.63
N ASP A 225 13.86 -8.89 13.94
CA ASP A 225 14.58 -9.71 14.95
C ASP A 225 14.30 -11.20 14.74
N GLY A 226 13.05 -11.56 14.50
CA GLY A 226 12.65 -12.93 14.19
C GLY A 226 13.29 -13.47 12.92
N LEU A 227 13.40 -12.65 11.87
CA LEU A 227 14.09 -12.99 10.62
C LEU A 227 15.60 -13.12 10.83
N GLU A 228 16.22 -12.20 11.56
CA GLU A 228 17.64 -12.24 11.89
C GLU A 228 18.00 -13.51 12.67
N ALA A 229 17.15 -13.92 13.61
CA ALA A 229 17.32 -15.18 14.34
C ALA A 229 17.20 -16.44 13.45
N ARG A 230 16.70 -16.34 12.21
CA ARG A 230 16.71 -17.44 11.23
C ARG A 230 17.97 -17.51 10.39
N LEU A 231 18.81 -16.47 10.41
CA LEU A 231 20.09 -16.44 9.69
C LEU A 231 21.19 -17.27 10.38
N VAL A 232 20.87 -18.01 11.45
CA VAL A 232 21.86 -18.65 12.32
C VAL A 232 22.51 -19.85 11.63
N THR A 233 23.69 -19.55 11.07
CA THR A 233 24.89 -20.33 10.68
C THR A 233 24.76 -21.50 9.71
#